data_AF-A0A521VMH2-F1
#
_entry.id   AF-A0A521VMH2-F1
#
_cell.length_a   1.000
_cell.length_b   1.000
_cell.length_c   1.000
_cell.angle_alpha   90.00
_cell.angle_beta   90.00
_cell.angle_gamma   90.00
#
_symmetry.space_group_name_H-M   'P 1'
#
loop_
_entity.id
_entity.type
_entity.pdbx_description
1 polymer ?
#
loop_
_entity_poly.entity_id
_entity_poly.type
_entity_poly.pdbx_seq_one_letter_code
_entity_poly.pdbx_strand_id
1 'polypeptide(L)'
;MSRPVKPERIGFVELLLRAAAHVHVNAECLRRSSTCRGKWFDREDLDLYNEEIALEKHLRRAAAYWKPNPLGGPAKLFETVADYIRAGDPIEDVLRDYGLQYIRKPTNRRNRHAQNHRHP
;
A
#
# COMPACT_ATOMS: atom_id res chain seq x y z
N MET A 1 -30.51 -2.59 -26.15
CA MET A 1 -30.26 -3.09 -24.77
C MET A 1 -28.95 -2.49 -24.27
N SER A 2 -29.00 -1.40 -23.50
CA SER A 2 -27.81 -0.78 -22.90
C SER A 2 -27.36 -1.55 -21.67
N ARG A 3 -26.07 -1.89 -21.60
CA ARG A 3 -25.48 -2.50 -20.39
C ARG A 3 -25.59 -1.51 -19.21
N PRO A 4 -25.87 -1.97 -17.99
CA PRO A 4 -25.91 -1.10 -16.82
C PRO A 4 -24.52 -0.53 -16.55
N VAL A 5 -24.38 0.80 -16.59
CA VAL A 5 -23.18 1.51 -16.13
C VAL A 5 -23.13 1.35 -14.61
N LYS A 6 -22.13 0.64 -14.06
CA LYS A 6 -21.97 0.49 -12.60
C LYS A 6 -21.68 1.86 -11.97
N PRO A 7 -22.58 2.47 -11.17
CA PRO A 7 -22.40 3.83 -10.68
C PRO A 7 -21.45 3.98 -9.48
N GLU A 8 -20.90 2.91 -8.91
CA GLU A 8 -20.47 2.97 -7.50
C GLU A 8 -18.96 3.16 -7.25
N ARG A 9 -18.08 2.86 -8.22
CA ARG A 9 -16.62 2.80 -7.94
C ARG A 9 -15.93 4.16 -7.97
N ILE A 10 -16.42 5.10 -8.77
CA ILE A 10 -15.85 6.46 -8.85
C ILE A 10 -16.11 7.21 -7.54
N GLY A 11 -17.33 7.11 -7.00
CA GLY A 11 -17.71 7.75 -5.74
C GLY A 11 -16.89 7.26 -4.55
N PHE A 12 -16.56 5.96 -4.49
CA PHE A 12 -15.74 5.42 -3.40
C PHE A 12 -14.27 5.87 -3.46
N VAL A 13 -13.66 5.89 -4.66
CA VAL A 13 -12.28 6.41 -4.83
C VAL A 13 -12.22 7.87 -4.43
N GLU A 14 -13.20 8.67 -4.86
CA GLU A 14 -13.27 10.09 -4.51
C GLU A 14 -13.48 10.31 -3.02
N LEU A 15 -14.33 9.49 -2.37
CA LEU A 15 -14.51 9.50 -0.92
C LEU A 15 -13.19 9.23 -0.18
N LEU A 16 -12.42 8.23 -0.59
CA LEU A 16 -11.11 7.92 0.02
C LEU A 16 -10.11 9.06 -0.14
N LEU A 17 -10.09 9.71 -1.31
CA LEU A 17 -9.20 10.86 -1.56
C LEU A 17 -9.62 12.10 -0.74
N ARG A 18 -10.93 12.35 -0.61
CA ARG A 18 -11.43 13.43 0.26
C ARG A 18 -11.13 13.15 1.72
N ALA A 19 -11.33 11.92 2.20
CA ALA A 19 -10.98 11.52 3.55
C ALA A 19 -9.48 11.71 3.83
N ALA A 20 -8.61 11.31 2.88
CA ALA A 20 -7.18 11.53 3.00
C ALA A 20 -6.84 13.04 3.10
N ALA A 21 -7.49 13.89 2.31
CA ALA A 21 -7.30 15.33 2.38
C ALA A 21 -7.71 15.92 3.73
N HIS A 22 -8.83 15.47 4.31
CA HIS A 22 -9.25 15.91 5.64
C HIS A 22 -8.28 15.50 6.74
N VAL A 23 -7.83 14.25 6.74
CA VAL A 23 -6.80 13.72 7.65
C VAL A 23 -5.51 14.53 7.55
N HIS A 24 -5.07 14.86 6.34
CA HIS A 24 -3.89 15.69 6.12
C HIS A 24 -4.01 17.09 6.74
N VAL A 25 -5.17 17.74 6.54
CA VAL A 25 -5.45 19.05 7.14
C VAL A 25 -5.44 18.96 8.67
N ASN A 26 -6.01 17.89 9.24
CA ASN A 26 -6.00 17.66 10.69
C ASN A 26 -4.58 17.51 11.23
N ALA A 27 -3.75 16.69 10.57
CA ALA A 27 -2.34 16.50 10.92
C ALA A 27 -1.55 17.82 10.87
N GLU A 28 -1.76 18.64 9.83
CA GLU A 28 -1.10 19.95 9.71
C GLU A 28 -1.58 20.93 10.79
N CYS A 29 -2.86 20.91 11.15
CA CYS A 29 -3.38 21.69 12.28
C CYS A 29 -2.69 21.29 13.59
N LEU A 30 -2.63 19.99 13.88
CA LEU A 30 -1.95 19.45 15.07
C LEU A 30 -0.47 19.85 15.09
N ARG A 31 0.23 19.70 13.97
CA ARG A 31 1.63 20.11 13.86
C ARG A 31 1.82 21.60 14.16
N ARG A 32 0.92 22.47 13.70
CA ARG A 32 1.03 23.92 13.92
C ARG A 32 0.71 24.32 15.34
N SER A 33 -0.27 23.68 15.99
CA SER A 33 -0.62 23.94 17.39
C SER A 33 0.41 23.39 18.37
N SER A 34 1.03 22.25 18.04
CA SER A 34 1.86 21.47 18.95
C SER A 34 3.37 21.62 18.70
N THR A 35 3.77 22.52 17.79
CA THR A 35 5.18 22.84 17.56
C THR A 35 5.48 24.34 17.65
N CYS A 36 6.68 24.67 18.14
CA CYS A 36 7.26 25.99 18.00
C CYS A 36 8.71 25.88 17.52
N ARG A 37 9.06 26.69 16.51
CA ARG A 37 10.37 26.62 15.83
C ARG A 37 10.74 25.20 15.36
N GLY A 38 9.73 24.41 14.96
CA GLY A 38 9.89 23.04 14.48
C GLY A 38 10.16 21.99 15.57
N LYS A 39 10.06 22.35 16.85
CA LYS A 39 10.16 21.40 17.97
C LYS A 39 8.78 21.07 18.51
N TRP A 40 8.53 19.79 18.74
CA TRP A 40 7.32 19.29 19.40
C TRP A 40 7.41 19.55 20.90
N PHE A 41 6.29 19.99 21.48
CA PHE A 41 6.20 20.21 22.92
C PHE A 41 5.88 18.93 23.67
N ASP A 42 4.97 18.14 23.11
CA ASP A 42 4.53 16.86 23.64
C ASP A 42 4.87 15.73 22.67
N ARG A 43 5.25 14.59 23.24
CA ARG A 43 5.45 13.36 22.49
C ARG A 43 4.12 12.74 22.06
N GLU A 44 3.06 12.89 22.86
CA GLU A 44 1.74 12.35 22.51
C GLU A 44 1.20 13.00 21.22
N ASP A 45 1.37 14.32 21.07
CA ASP A 45 1.01 15.06 19.85
C ASP A 45 1.84 14.63 18.63
N LEU A 46 3.13 14.31 18.83
CA LEU A 46 3.98 13.79 17.77
C LEU A 46 3.51 12.40 17.31
N ASP A 47 3.16 11.52 18.26
CA ASP A 47 2.69 10.18 17.96
C ASP A 47 1.33 10.24 17.23
N LEU A 48 0.40 11.07 17.69
CA LEU A 48 -0.88 11.31 17.02
C LEU A 48 -0.70 11.88 15.60
N TYR A 49 0.21 12.83 15.40
CA TYR A 49 0.55 13.34 14.06
C TYR A 49 1.06 12.22 13.15
N ASN A 50 1.93 11.34 13.66
CA ASN A 50 2.46 10.23 12.89
C ASN A 50 1.36 9.22 12.50
N GLU A 51 0.39 8.98 13.39
CA GLU A 51 -0.78 8.14 13.12
C GLU A 51 -1.65 8.73 12.01
N GLU A 52 -1.94 10.03 12.06
CA GLU A 52 -2.73 10.72 11.03
C GLU A 52 -2.03 10.68 9.66
N ILE A 53 -0.72 10.91 9.60
CA ILE A 53 0.07 10.79 8.36
C ILE A 53 0.07 9.34 7.84
N ALA A 54 0.16 8.35 8.72
CA ALA A 54 0.07 6.95 8.33
C ALA A 54 -1.30 6.59 7.77
N LEU A 55 -2.38 7.10 8.39
CA LEU A 55 -3.75 6.93 7.93
C LEU A 55 -3.96 7.58 6.56
N GLU A 56 -3.51 8.82 6.35
CA GLU A 56 -3.55 9.51 5.05
C GLU A 56 -2.93 8.62 3.96
N LYS A 57 -1.73 8.10 4.22
CA LYS A 57 -0.99 7.24 3.30
C LYS A 57 -1.75 5.96 2.98
N HIS A 58 -2.41 5.35 3.96
CA HIS A 58 -3.24 4.16 3.74
C HIS A 58 -4.48 4.48 2.89
N LEU A 59 -5.16 5.59 3.14
CA LEU A 59 -6.31 6.03 2.34
C LEU A 59 -5.94 6.27 0.88
N ARG A 60 -4.81 6.94 0.62
CA ARG A 60 -4.32 7.14 -0.76
C ARG A 60 -3.93 5.83 -1.45
N ARG A 61 -3.31 4.89 -0.73
CA ARG A 61 -3.00 3.55 -1.25
C ARG A 61 -4.25 2.76 -1.57
N ALA A 62 -5.25 2.81 -0.70
CA ALA A 62 -6.55 2.20 -0.96
C ALA A 62 -7.18 2.82 -2.21
N ALA A 63 -7.23 4.14 -2.32
CA ALA A 63 -7.75 4.82 -3.51
C ALA A 63 -7.02 4.38 -4.79
N ALA A 64 -5.70 4.23 -4.75
CA ALA A 64 -4.90 3.73 -5.88
C ALA A 64 -5.25 2.28 -6.25
N TYR A 65 -5.53 1.42 -5.27
CA TYR A 65 -5.98 0.05 -5.48
C TYR A 65 -7.36 -0.01 -6.15
N TRP A 66 -8.26 0.90 -5.78
CA TRP A 66 -9.63 0.96 -6.28
C TRP A 66 -9.79 1.76 -7.58
N LYS A 67 -8.77 2.54 -7.98
CA LYS A 67 -8.77 3.30 -9.23
C LYS A 67 -8.98 2.33 -10.42
N PRO A 68 -9.92 2.61 -11.32
CA PRO A 68 -10.16 1.76 -12.47
C PRO A 68 -8.91 1.70 -13.37
N ASN A 69 -8.23 0.56 -13.34
CA ASN A 69 -7.22 0.16 -14.32
C ASN A 69 -7.96 -0.45 -15.53
N PRO A 70 -7.51 -0.26 -16.79
CA PRO A 70 -8.04 -0.98 -17.95
C PRO A 70 -8.11 -2.51 -17.76
N LEU A 71 -7.31 -3.09 -16.86
CA LEU A 71 -7.34 -4.50 -16.48
C LEU A 71 -8.33 -4.83 -15.35
N GLY A 72 -9.04 -3.83 -14.80
CA GLY A 72 -10.07 -3.99 -13.77
C GLY A 72 -9.57 -4.02 -12.31
N GLY A 73 -8.35 -3.50 -12.08
CA GLY A 73 -7.71 -3.33 -10.78
C GLY A 73 -6.41 -4.14 -10.66
N PRO A 74 -5.61 -3.93 -9.60
CA PRO A 74 -4.39 -4.70 -9.37
C PRO A 74 -4.67 -6.20 -9.16
N ALA A 75 -5.80 -6.58 -8.55
CA ALA A 75 -6.19 -7.98 -8.40
C ALA A 75 -6.32 -8.71 -9.75
N LYS A 76 -7.05 -8.10 -10.70
CA LYS A 76 -7.22 -8.67 -12.04
C LYS A 76 -5.93 -8.65 -12.86
N LEU A 77 -5.08 -7.64 -12.67
CA LEU A 77 -3.74 -7.63 -13.28
C LEU A 77 -2.92 -8.84 -12.82
N PHE A 78 -2.94 -9.18 -11.52
CA PHE A 78 -2.27 -10.38 -11.03
C PHE A 78 -2.92 -11.69 -11.47
N GLU A 79 -4.26 -11.73 -11.62
CA GLU A 79 -4.95 -12.89 -12.22
C GLU A 79 -4.50 -13.10 -13.66
N THR A 80 -4.47 -12.04 -14.47
CA THR A 80 -4.00 -12.11 -15.86
C THR A 80 -2.53 -12.55 -15.94
N VAL A 81 -1.64 -11.96 -15.13
CA VAL A 81 -0.24 -12.40 -15.03
C VAL A 81 -0.15 -13.88 -14.64
N ALA A 82 -0.96 -14.34 -13.69
CA ALA A 82 -0.99 -15.73 -13.29
C ALA A 82 -1.50 -16.67 -14.41
N ASP A 83 -2.45 -16.21 -15.24
CA ASP A 83 -2.96 -16.98 -16.37
C ASP A 83 -1.89 -17.17 -17.46
N TYR A 84 -1.11 -16.14 -17.79
CA TYR A 84 0.02 -16.26 -18.72
C TYR A 84 1.10 -17.22 -18.20
N ILE A 85 1.44 -17.13 -16.91
CA ILE A 85 2.39 -18.07 -16.29
C ILE A 85 1.85 -19.51 -16.32
N ARG A 86 0.55 -19.71 -16.07
CA ARG A 86 -0.09 -21.04 -16.19
C ARG A 86 -0.13 -21.57 -17.62
N ALA A 87 -0.24 -20.67 -18.60
CA ALA A 87 -0.18 -21.01 -20.02
C ALA A 87 1.23 -21.43 -20.48
N GLY A 88 2.25 -21.23 -19.63
CA GLY A 88 3.62 -21.68 -19.87
C GLY A 88 4.60 -20.55 -20.21
N ASP A 89 4.15 -19.28 -20.15
CA ASP A 89 5.02 -18.15 -20.47
C ASP A 89 6.09 -17.93 -19.38
N PRO A 90 7.31 -17.51 -19.77
CA PRO A 90 8.38 -17.21 -18.82
C PRO A 90 7.95 -16.10 -17.84
N ILE A 91 7.99 -16.41 -16.54
CA ILE A 91 7.57 -15.51 -15.46
C ILE A 91 8.22 -14.11 -15.59
N GLU A 92 9.50 -14.08 -15.94
CA GLU A 92 10.29 -12.84 -16.03
C GLU A 92 9.83 -11.93 -17.17
N ASP A 93 9.43 -12.52 -18.30
CA ASP A 93 8.94 -11.79 -19.47
C ASP A 93 7.53 -11.25 -19.20
N VAL A 94 6.64 -12.09 -18.66
CA VAL A 94 5.28 -11.67 -18.27
C VAL A 94 5.35 -10.55 -17.23
N LEU A 95 6.15 -10.68 -16.17
CA LEU A 95 6.25 -9.61 -15.17
C LEU A 95 6.78 -8.30 -15.78
N ARG A 96 7.77 -8.37 -16.68
CA ARG A 96 8.32 -7.19 -17.38
C ARG A 96 7.27 -6.49 -18.24
N ASP A 97 6.46 -7.23 -18.98
CA ASP A 97 5.40 -6.68 -19.84
C ASP A 97 4.34 -5.90 -19.05
N TYR A 98 4.12 -6.28 -17.78
CA TYR A 98 3.23 -5.59 -16.85
C TYR A 98 3.96 -4.59 -15.92
N GLY A 99 5.24 -4.30 -16.16
CA GLY A 99 6.03 -3.36 -15.37
C GLY A 99 6.29 -3.80 -13.92
N LEU A 100 6.24 -5.10 -13.66
CA LEU A 100 6.45 -5.71 -12.35
C LEU A 100 7.87 -6.28 -12.22
N GLN A 101 8.39 -6.27 -11.01
CA GLN A 101 9.65 -6.93 -10.66
C GLN A 101 9.42 -7.95 -9.54
N TYR A 102 9.98 -9.16 -9.73
CA TYR A 102 9.97 -10.18 -8.69
C TYR A 102 11.07 -9.90 -7.67
N ILE A 103 10.68 -9.51 -6.45
CA ILE A 103 11.62 -9.32 -5.34
C ILE A 103 11.58 -10.56 -4.46
N ARG A 104 12.56 -11.46 -4.63
CA ARG A 104 12.74 -12.60 -3.73
C ARG A 104 13.31 -12.09 -2.40
N LYS A 105 12.50 -12.10 -1.33
CA LYS A 105 13.03 -11.83 0.01
C LYS A 105 14.09 -12.89 0.34
N PRO A 106 15.30 -12.50 0.79
CA PRO A 106 16.29 -13.47 1.24
C PRO A 106 15.73 -14.20 2.48
N THR A 107 15.53 -15.51 2.37
CA THR A 107 15.19 -16.34 3.52
C THR A 107 16.40 -16.39 4.45
N ASN A 108 16.27 -15.79 5.64
CA ASN A 108 17.26 -15.87 6.70
C ASN A 108 17.23 -17.30 7.30
N ARG A 109 17.79 -18.28 6.58
CA ARG A 109 17.94 -19.68 7.03
C ARG A 109 19.25 -19.94 7.79
N ARG A 110 19.95 -18.89 8.24
CA ARG A 110 21.10 -18.99 9.12
C ARG A 110 20.64 -18.66 10.55
N ASN A 111 20.14 -19.65 11.29
CA ASN A 111 20.13 -19.67 12.78
C ASN A 111 19.47 -20.91 13.43
N ARG A 112 19.24 -22.03 12.71
CA ARG A 112 18.66 -23.25 13.33
C ARG A 112 19.64 -24.42 13.57
N HIS A 113 20.94 -24.28 13.30
CA HIS A 113 21.91 -25.38 13.45
C HIS A 113 23.13 -25.07 14.33
N ALA A 114 23.05 -24.08 15.23
CA ALA A 114 24.14 -23.73 16.15
C ALA A 114 23.75 -23.86 17.64
N GLN A 115 22.83 -24.76 17.97
CA GLN A 115 22.54 -25.16 19.35
C GLN A 115 22.44 -26.69 19.42
N ASN A 116 23.55 -27.37 19.21
CA ASN A 116 23.84 -28.71 19.73
C ASN A 116 25.36 -28.85 19.64
N HIS A 117 25.98 -29.33 20.71
CA HIS A 117 27.42 -29.33 20.99
C HIS A 117 27.97 -28.08 21.66
N ARG A 118 27.68 -27.98 22.96
CA ARG A 118 28.69 -27.83 24.02
C ARG A 118 27.93 -27.83 25.33
N HIS A 119 28.19 -28.80 26.19
CA HIS A 119 28.56 -28.60 27.59
C HIS A 119 28.98 -29.97 28.19
N PRO A 120 29.87 -29.93 29.20
CA PRO A 120 30.97 -30.88 29.42
C PRO A 120 30.56 -32.25 29.96
#